data_AF-A0A8T5IG06-F1
#
_entry.id   AF-A0A8T5IG06-F1
#
_cell.length_a   1.000
_cell.length_b   1.000
_cell.length_c   1.000
_cell.angle_alpha   90.00
_cell.angle_beta   90.00
_cell.angle_gamma   90.00
#
_symmetry.space_group_name_H-M   'P 1'
#
loop_
_entity.id
_entity.type
_entity.pdbx_description
1 polymer ?
#
loop_
_entity_poly.entity_id
_entity_poly.type
_entity_poly.pdbx_seq_one_letter_code
_entity_poly.pdbx_strand_id
1 'polypeptide(L)'
;MRRKQTTLVTTAVFLTALMLLSQMPTVSQVENAHPEETNQEPPPVSDTDGDGIPDVHENNFAEWINWTTSDARDVFISGMDRTDASDAPLDFDNDGLNNTEEYCWPYRWNCTIDAKGLTGMLDTTTGERIHLDPRKSDSDGDGLPDGFEVYMCATARNAYDAESNLYACEDGFDPLNSSDGALDADRDGFDVDRDGIYEPHEWFNNTEEYSMGAADNWTTELDGLRCSYTPPEGPRQNDDGEWPYLSSDWPNIDWACTENTTASYGEDVWLGTNPSNADSDRFWWDGYNVIEYTSSGD
;
A
#
# COMPACT_ATOMS: atom_id res chain seq x y z
N MET A 1 35.94 49.23 33.22
CA MET A 1 35.79 47.81 32.80
C MET A 1 34.42 47.19 33.12
N ARG A 2 33.69 47.62 34.18
CA ARG A 2 32.41 46.99 34.58
C ARG A 2 31.23 47.10 33.59
N ARG A 3 31.09 48.20 32.83
CA ARG A 3 29.93 48.39 31.90
C ARG A 3 29.94 47.45 30.68
N LYS A 4 31.11 47.09 30.15
CA LYS A 4 31.22 46.23 28.94
C LYS A 4 30.90 44.76 29.24
N GLN A 5 31.19 44.30 30.45
CA GLN A 5 30.86 42.93 30.87
C GLN A 5 29.36 42.75 31.12
N THR A 6 28.67 43.77 31.62
CA THR A 6 27.22 43.69 31.85
C THR A 6 26.44 43.55 30.55
N THR A 7 26.80 44.30 29.50
CA THR A 7 26.14 44.22 28.18
C THR A 7 26.36 42.88 27.48
N LEU A 8 27.55 42.29 27.64
CA LEU A 8 27.86 40.97 27.07
C LEU A 8 27.07 39.86 27.77
N VAL A 9 26.94 39.94 29.10
CA VAL A 9 26.17 38.97 29.88
C VAL A 9 24.68 39.09 29.55
N THR A 10 24.12 40.30 29.44
CA THR A 10 22.71 40.45 29.07
C THR A 10 22.41 39.94 27.67
N THR A 11 23.27 40.23 26.69
CA THR A 11 23.07 39.77 25.30
C THR A 11 23.20 38.26 25.19
N ALA A 12 24.15 37.64 25.90
CA ALA A 12 24.26 36.19 25.97
C ALA A 12 23.01 35.55 26.58
N VAL A 13 22.48 36.09 27.68
CA VAL A 13 21.25 35.58 28.32
C VAL A 13 20.05 35.68 27.39
N PHE A 14 19.89 36.80 26.67
CA PHE A 14 18.79 36.96 25.71
C PHE A 14 18.91 35.97 24.54
N LEU A 15 20.11 35.78 23.97
CA LEU A 15 20.31 34.84 22.87
C LEU A 15 20.09 33.39 23.30
N THR A 16 20.53 33.01 24.50
CA THR A 16 20.26 31.68 25.04
C THR A 16 18.77 31.46 25.32
N ALA A 17 18.06 32.49 25.80
CA ALA A 17 16.61 32.40 26.02
C ALA A 17 15.83 32.26 24.70
N LEU A 18 16.22 32.99 23.65
CA LEU A 18 15.59 32.84 22.33
C LEU A 18 15.88 31.48 21.68
N MET A 19 17.08 30.92 21.84
CA MET A 19 17.38 29.57 21.36
C MET A 19 16.56 28.49 22.10
N LEU A 20 16.33 28.66 23.41
CA LEU A 20 15.49 27.75 24.20
C LEU A 20 14.00 27.86 23.81
N LEU A 21 13.51 29.05 23.48
CA LEU A 21 12.14 29.25 23.00
C LEU A 21 11.91 28.64 21.60
N SER A 22 12.96 28.52 20.78
CA SER A 22 12.92 27.94 19.44
C SER A 22 13.03 26.41 19.41
N GLN A 23 13.34 25.76 20.54
CA GLN A 23 13.49 24.31 20.67
C GLN A 23 12.27 23.65 21.33
N MET A 24 11.21 24.42 21.59
CA MET A 24 9.97 23.85 22.11
C MET A 24 9.18 23.32 20.91
N PRO A 25 8.86 22.02 20.84
CA PRO A 25 7.95 21.51 19.83
C PRO A 25 6.62 22.27 19.96
N THR A 26 5.97 22.54 18.83
CA THR A 26 4.61 23.10 18.82
C THR A 26 3.69 22.10 19.49
N VAL A 27 3.38 22.32 20.77
CA VAL A 27 2.38 21.55 21.48
C VAL A 27 1.03 22.00 20.94
N SER A 28 0.42 21.17 20.10
CA SER A 28 -0.99 21.26 19.76
C SER A 28 -1.79 21.37 21.07
N GLN A 29 -2.80 22.25 21.11
CA GLN A 29 -3.71 22.30 22.25
C GLN A 29 -4.54 21.02 22.26
N VAL A 30 -4.05 20.00 22.96
CA VAL A 30 -4.89 18.88 23.36
C VAL A 30 -5.80 19.41 24.47
N GLU A 31 -7.11 19.35 24.25
CA GLU A 31 -8.07 19.64 25.32
C GLU A 31 -7.83 18.65 26.46
N ASN A 32 -7.25 19.14 27.55
CA ASN A 32 -7.07 18.35 28.77
C ASN A 32 -8.38 18.38 29.55
N ALA A 33 -9.33 17.54 29.17
CA ALA A 33 -10.50 17.27 30.00
C ALA A 33 -10.07 16.44 31.21
N HIS A 34 -10.52 16.84 32.41
CA HIS A 34 -10.25 16.09 33.64
C HIS A 34 -10.88 14.69 33.50
N PRO A 35 -10.20 13.57 33.82
CA PRO A 35 -10.70 12.21 33.54
C PRO A 35 -12.07 11.86 34.15
N GLU A 36 -12.48 12.62 35.18
CA GLU A 36 -13.77 12.47 35.85
C GLU A 36 -14.90 13.30 35.19
N GLU A 37 -14.56 14.23 34.29
CA GLU A 37 -15.49 15.09 33.54
C GLU A 37 -15.64 14.67 32.07
N THR A 38 -14.83 13.70 31.60
CA THR A 38 -14.96 13.11 30.26
C THR A 38 -16.11 12.12 30.21
N ASN A 39 -16.92 12.16 29.14
CA ASN A 39 -18.05 11.24 28.92
C ASN A 39 -17.64 9.78 28.66
N GLN A 40 -16.36 9.42 28.85
CA GLN A 40 -15.72 8.19 28.37
C GLN A 40 -15.83 7.97 26.85
N GLU A 41 -16.21 9.01 26.11
CA GLU A 41 -16.15 9.01 24.65
C GLU A 41 -14.69 9.22 24.22
N PRO A 42 -14.21 8.51 23.18
CA PRO A 42 -12.88 8.73 22.62
C PRO A 42 -12.68 10.20 22.24
N PRO A 43 -11.42 10.70 22.22
CA PRO A 43 -11.11 12.01 21.67
C PRO A 43 -11.74 12.13 20.27
N PRO A 44 -12.37 13.28 19.93
CA PRO A 44 -12.93 13.45 18.60
C PRO A 44 -11.80 13.32 17.57
N VAL A 45 -11.96 12.39 16.64
CA VAL A 45 -11.15 12.36 15.43
C VAL A 45 -11.45 13.65 14.67
N SER A 46 -10.43 14.48 14.51
CA SER A 46 -10.53 15.71 13.73
C SER A 46 -10.25 15.34 12.29
N ASP A 47 -11.15 15.72 11.40
CA ASP A 47 -11.10 15.56 9.95
C ASP A 47 -11.46 16.96 9.42
N THR A 48 -10.44 17.71 9.01
CA THR A 48 -10.52 19.16 8.78
C THR A 48 -11.19 19.51 7.45
N ASP A 49 -10.99 18.70 6.41
CA ASP A 49 -11.53 18.90 5.06
C ASP A 49 -12.72 17.99 4.73
N GLY A 50 -12.98 16.98 5.56
CA GLY A 50 -14.21 16.20 5.57
C GLY A 50 -14.24 15.08 4.55
N ASP A 51 -13.09 14.53 4.17
CA ASP A 51 -12.98 13.43 3.22
C ASP A 51 -13.12 12.03 3.85
N GLY A 52 -13.13 11.96 5.19
CA GLY A 52 -13.25 10.72 5.95
C GLY A 52 -11.91 10.13 6.43
N ILE A 53 -10.79 10.77 6.09
CA ILE A 53 -9.46 10.48 6.63
C ILE A 53 -9.20 11.44 7.81
N PRO A 54 -8.78 10.96 8.99
CA PRO A 54 -8.49 11.86 10.10
C PRO A 54 -7.17 12.62 9.92
N ASP A 55 -7.14 13.88 10.37
CA ASP A 55 -5.96 14.75 10.38
C ASP A 55 -4.70 14.05 10.94
N VAL A 56 -4.86 13.16 11.92
CA VAL A 56 -3.75 12.43 12.54
C VAL A 56 -3.07 11.48 11.55
N HIS A 57 -3.85 10.77 10.74
CA HIS A 57 -3.32 9.86 9.72
C HIS A 57 -2.63 10.68 8.62
N GLU A 58 -3.26 11.75 8.15
CA GLU A 58 -2.70 12.65 7.14
C GLU A 58 -1.39 13.29 7.60
N ASN A 59 -1.31 13.77 8.85
CA ASN A 59 -0.08 14.32 9.39
C ASN A 59 1.06 13.28 9.48
N ASN A 60 0.75 11.99 9.64
CA ASN A 60 1.79 10.94 9.67
C ASN A 60 2.39 10.69 8.28
N PHE A 61 1.61 10.87 7.22
CA PHE A 61 2.04 10.67 5.83
C PHE A 61 2.11 11.99 5.02
N ALA A 62 2.20 13.14 5.68
CA ALA A 62 2.24 14.46 5.03
C ALA A 62 3.57 14.76 4.31
N GLU A 63 4.64 14.05 4.66
CA GLU A 63 5.95 14.26 4.04
C GLU A 63 6.00 13.66 2.64
N TRP A 64 6.48 14.45 1.68
CA TRP A 64 6.70 13.98 0.30
C TRP A 64 7.93 13.08 0.25
N ILE A 65 7.84 11.98 -0.51
CA ILE A 65 8.97 11.10 -0.73
C ILE A 65 9.59 11.47 -2.08
N ASN A 66 10.89 11.81 -2.06
CA ASN A 66 11.66 12.08 -3.26
C ASN A 66 13.04 11.45 -3.17
N TRP A 67 13.42 10.71 -4.21
CA TRP A 67 14.72 10.08 -4.30
C TRP A 67 15.10 9.81 -5.76
N THR A 68 16.37 9.52 -5.97
CA THR A 68 16.87 9.06 -7.27
C THR A 68 17.31 7.61 -7.12
N THR A 69 16.81 6.77 -8.02
CA THR A 69 17.05 5.32 -8.03
C THR A 69 18.43 4.99 -8.63
N SER A 70 18.87 3.73 -8.49
CA SER A 70 20.19 3.30 -8.97
C SER A 70 20.34 3.34 -10.50
N ASP A 71 19.24 3.28 -11.23
CA ASP A 71 19.12 3.43 -12.68
C ASP A 71 18.87 4.90 -13.11
N ALA A 72 19.01 5.86 -12.19
CA ALA A 72 18.91 7.29 -12.41
C ALA A 72 17.50 7.80 -12.82
N ARG A 73 16.45 7.16 -12.30
CA ARG A 73 15.08 7.69 -12.34
C ARG A 73 14.84 8.56 -11.11
N ASP A 74 14.23 9.72 -11.32
CA ASP A 74 13.80 10.58 -10.22
C ASP A 74 12.34 10.23 -9.89
N VAL A 75 12.09 9.94 -8.61
CA VAL A 75 10.78 9.52 -8.10
C VAL A 75 10.24 10.60 -7.18
N PHE A 76 8.97 10.94 -7.35
CA PHE A 76 8.28 11.96 -6.56
C PHE A 76 6.89 11.44 -6.20
N ILE A 77 6.69 11.18 -4.92
CA ILE A 77 5.43 10.73 -4.37
C ILE A 77 4.94 11.81 -3.40
N SER A 78 3.71 12.28 -3.63
CA SER A 78 3.08 13.32 -2.81
C SER A 78 2.75 12.75 -1.42
N GLY A 79 2.84 13.57 -0.39
CA GLY A 79 2.27 13.24 0.91
C GLY A 79 0.83 13.75 1.03
N MET A 80 0.08 13.22 2.00
CA MET A 80 -1.30 13.64 2.28
C MET A 80 -1.40 15.06 2.86
N ASP A 81 -2.53 15.72 2.66
CA ASP A 81 -2.80 17.07 3.13
C ASP A 81 -4.19 17.19 3.78
N ARG A 82 -4.18 17.27 5.12
CA ARG A 82 -5.35 17.53 6.00
C ARG A 82 -6.18 18.78 5.75
N THR A 83 -5.96 19.47 4.65
CA THR A 83 -6.77 20.62 4.23
C THR A 83 -7.26 20.51 2.79
N ASP A 84 -6.97 19.41 2.11
CA ASP A 84 -7.30 19.13 0.72
C ASP A 84 -7.92 17.74 0.53
N ALA A 85 -9.21 17.63 0.86
CA ALA A 85 -10.09 16.47 0.62
C ALA A 85 -10.06 15.83 -0.80
N SER A 86 -9.37 16.43 -1.77
CA SER A 86 -9.20 15.85 -3.10
C SER A 86 -8.06 14.84 -3.18
N ASP A 87 -7.24 14.70 -2.15
CA ASP A 87 -6.19 13.69 -2.07
C ASP A 87 -6.71 12.31 -1.65
N ALA A 88 -7.71 12.20 -0.77
CA ALA A 88 -8.32 10.94 -0.35
C ALA A 88 -8.65 9.91 -1.47
N PRO A 89 -9.20 10.32 -2.64
CA PRO A 89 -9.50 9.39 -3.73
C PRO A 89 -8.32 9.17 -4.71
N LEU A 90 -7.16 9.80 -4.48
CA LEU A 90 -5.96 9.58 -5.27
C LEU A 90 -5.18 8.38 -4.73
N ASP A 91 -4.36 7.81 -5.59
CA ASP A 91 -3.28 6.89 -5.25
C ASP A 91 -1.99 7.58 -5.63
N PHE A 92 -1.12 7.71 -4.65
CA PHE A 92 0.13 8.42 -4.84
C PHE A 92 1.27 7.50 -5.27
N ASP A 93 1.20 6.20 -5.00
CA ASP A 93 2.27 5.24 -5.23
C ASP A 93 1.98 4.22 -6.35
N ASN A 94 0.80 4.32 -6.95
CA ASN A 94 0.29 3.59 -8.12
C ASN A 94 0.12 2.09 -7.88
N ASP A 95 -0.16 1.67 -6.65
CA ASP A 95 -0.27 0.26 -6.29
C ASP A 95 -1.66 -0.35 -6.54
N GLY A 96 -2.65 0.51 -6.84
CA GLY A 96 -4.02 0.11 -7.09
C GLY A 96 -4.97 0.38 -5.93
N LEU A 97 -4.53 0.93 -4.80
CA LEU A 97 -5.36 1.42 -3.70
C LEU A 97 -5.33 2.94 -3.66
N ASN A 98 -6.47 3.57 -3.41
CA ASN A 98 -6.43 5.00 -3.06
C ASN A 98 -6.11 5.21 -1.58
N ASN A 99 -5.72 6.43 -1.23
CA ASN A 99 -5.36 6.84 0.14
C ASN A 99 -6.44 6.48 1.18
N THR A 100 -7.74 6.53 0.81
CA THR A 100 -8.83 6.13 1.72
C THR A 100 -8.88 4.62 1.93
N GLU A 101 -8.65 3.83 0.90
CA GLU A 101 -8.63 2.36 0.96
C GLU A 101 -7.48 1.86 1.81
N GLU A 102 -6.31 2.48 1.67
CA GLU A 102 -5.13 2.22 2.50
C GLU A 102 -5.37 2.58 3.97
N TYR A 103 -5.97 3.74 4.24
CA TYR A 103 -6.42 4.10 5.58
C TYR A 103 -7.46 3.11 6.13
N CYS A 104 -8.32 2.57 5.27
CA CYS A 104 -9.36 1.64 5.66
C CYS A 104 -8.85 0.23 5.95
N TRP A 105 -7.73 -0.20 5.38
CA TRP A 105 -7.21 -1.56 5.55
C TRP A 105 -7.14 -1.95 7.05
N PRO A 106 -7.56 -3.16 7.46
CA PRO A 106 -8.12 -4.28 6.71
C PRO A 106 -9.66 -4.29 6.62
N TYR A 107 -10.31 -3.15 6.85
CA TYR A 107 -11.75 -3.01 6.69
C TYR A 107 -12.12 -2.80 5.22
N ARG A 108 -13.35 -3.16 4.87
CA ARG A 108 -13.93 -2.75 3.58
C ARG A 108 -14.08 -1.22 3.50
N TRP A 109 -13.92 -0.66 2.30
CA TRP A 109 -13.94 0.77 1.92
C TRP A 109 -14.98 1.70 2.60
N ASN A 110 -16.09 1.18 3.13
CA ASN A 110 -17.04 1.97 3.93
C ASN A 110 -16.63 2.04 5.41
N CYS A 111 -15.33 2.27 5.68
CA CYS A 111 -14.79 2.27 7.03
C CYS A 111 -14.89 3.66 7.72
N THR A 112 -15.11 4.71 6.92
CA THR A 112 -14.99 6.12 7.33
C THR A 112 -16.24 6.69 8.02
N ILE A 113 -17.39 6.00 8.01
CA ILE A 113 -18.68 6.59 8.39
C ILE A 113 -19.18 6.21 9.81
N ASP A 114 -18.51 5.30 10.52
CA ASP A 114 -19.11 4.65 11.70
C ASP A 114 -18.42 4.98 13.03
N ALA A 115 -18.13 6.25 13.34
CA ALA A 115 -17.87 6.82 14.69
C ALA A 115 -16.90 6.07 15.65
N LYS A 116 -16.22 5.01 15.20
CA LYS A 116 -15.26 4.24 15.97
C LYS A 116 -13.85 4.63 15.60
N GLY A 117 -13.56 5.15 14.39
CA GLY A 117 -12.24 5.70 14.03
C GLY A 117 -11.08 4.73 14.30
N LEU A 118 -11.35 3.42 14.22
CA LEU A 118 -10.43 2.36 14.60
C LEU A 118 -10.16 1.50 13.36
N THR A 119 -9.66 2.11 12.28
CA THR A 119 -9.11 1.39 11.11
C THR A 119 -7.67 0.95 11.37
N GLY A 120 -7.02 0.27 10.44
CA GLY A 120 -5.68 -0.26 10.64
C GLY A 120 -5.65 -1.56 11.45
N MET A 121 -4.58 -2.30 11.31
CA MET A 121 -4.32 -3.52 12.06
C MET A 121 -3.72 -3.18 13.43
N LEU A 122 -4.25 -3.77 14.51
CA LEU A 122 -3.72 -3.52 15.85
C LEU A 122 -2.43 -4.32 16.06
N ASP A 123 -1.32 -3.62 16.22
CA ASP A 123 -0.10 -4.24 16.72
C ASP A 123 -0.24 -4.51 18.22
N THR A 124 -0.30 -5.79 18.58
CA THR A 124 -0.44 -6.23 19.97
C THR A 124 0.79 -5.94 20.83
N THR A 125 1.94 -5.65 20.22
CA THR A 125 3.20 -5.34 20.90
C THR A 125 3.28 -3.88 21.32
N THR A 126 2.99 -2.97 20.37
CA THR A 126 3.03 -1.52 20.60
C THR A 126 1.70 -0.96 21.12
N GLY A 127 0.59 -1.63 20.81
CA GLY A 127 -0.76 -1.15 21.05
C GLY A 127 -1.20 -0.07 20.05
N GLU A 128 -0.39 0.19 19.02
CA GLU A 128 -0.68 1.14 17.95
C GLU A 128 -1.38 0.45 16.78
N ARG A 129 -2.00 1.26 15.92
CA ARG A 129 -2.63 0.78 14.69
C ARG A 129 -1.68 1.03 13.53
N ILE A 130 -1.48 0.00 12.72
CA ILE A 130 -0.66 0.02 11.53
C ILE A 130 -1.61 0.13 10.33
N HIS A 131 -1.26 1.02 9.42
CA HIS A 131 -1.95 1.26 8.16
C HIS A 131 -0.97 0.98 7.01
N LEU A 132 -1.51 0.81 5.80
CA LEU A 132 -0.71 0.88 4.59
C LEU A 132 -0.18 2.31 4.44
N ASP A 133 1.03 2.45 3.88
CA ASP A 133 1.67 3.76 3.67
C ASP A 133 1.31 4.26 2.27
N PRO A 134 0.48 5.31 2.13
CA PRO A 134 -0.02 5.85 0.85
C PRO A 134 1.04 6.52 -0.01
N ARG A 135 2.30 6.16 0.20
CA ARG A 135 3.45 6.67 -0.51
C ARG A 135 4.43 5.54 -0.85
N LYS A 136 4.02 4.29 -0.62
CA LYS A 136 4.79 3.08 -0.86
C LYS A 136 3.86 2.02 -1.40
N SER A 137 4.09 1.68 -2.66
CA SER A 137 3.29 0.66 -3.32
C SER A 137 3.39 -0.73 -2.71
N ASP A 138 4.42 -1.01 -1.92
CA ASP A 138 4.63 -2.26 -1.19
C ASP A 138 5.04 -1.87 0.24
N SER A 139 4.08 -1.94 1.16
CA SER A 139 4.19 -1.43 2.53
C SER A 139 5.12 -2.29 3.38
N ASP A 140 5.18 -3.59 3.15
CA ASP A 140 5.96 -4.53 3.93
C ASP A 140 7.30 -4.96 3.29
N GLY A 141 7.46 -4.73 1.99
CA GLY A 141 8.69 -4.85 1.22
C GLY A 141 9.00 -6.26 0.74
N ASP A 142 8.00 -7.08 0.45
CA ASP A 142 8.19 -8.44 -0.07
C ASP A 142 8.18 -8.58 -1.59
N GLY A 143 7.92 -7.48 -2.31
CA GLY A 143 7.90 -7.36 -3.76
C GLY A 143 6.51 -7.44 -4.39
N LEU A 144 5.46 -7.71 -3.59
CA LEU A 144 4.06 -7.62 -4.00
C LEU A 144 3.51 -6.22 -3.66
N PRO A 145 2.74 -5.58 -4.54
CA PRO A 145 2.12 -4.31 -4.20
C PRO A 145 0.86 -4.49 -3.35
N ASP A 146 0.58 -3.56 -2.44
CA ASP A 146 -0.49 -3.73 -1.44
C ASP A 146 -1.84 -3.95 -2.14
N GLY A 147 -2.16 -3.15 -3.16
CA GLY A 147 -3.38 -3.34 -3.95
C GLY A 147 -3.55 -4.72 -4.60
N PHE A 148 -2.45 -5.35 -5.02
CA PHE A 148 -2.48 -6.73 -5.52
C PHE A 148 -2.76 -7.73 -4.40
N GLU A 149 -2.10 -7.56 -3.26
CA GLU A 149 -2.26 -8.46 -2.12
C GLU A 149 -3.67 -8.40 -1.52
N VAL A 150 -4.18 -7.19 -1.32
CA VAL A 150 -5.56 -6.94 -0.90
C VAL A 150 -6.53 -7.66 -1.83
N TYR A 151 -6.30 -7.60 -3.13
CA TYR A 151 -7.12 -8.29 -4.12
C TYR A 151 -7.02 -9.83 -4.01
N MET A 152 -5.82 -10.38 -3.90
CA MET A 152 -5.61 -11.83 -3.80
C MET A 152 -6.20 -12.39 -2.51
N CYS A 153 -5.99 -11.70 -1.40
CA CYS A 153 -6.62 -12.02 -0.13
C CYS A 153 -8.16 -11.99 -0.24
N ALA A 154 -8.72 -10.96 -0.85
CA ALA A 154 -10.17 -10.82 -0.97
C ALA A 154 -10.82 -11.85 -1.90
N THR A 155 -10.20 -12.16 -3.04
CA THR A 155 -10.81 -12.95 -4.11
C THR A 155 -10.36 -14.40 -4.09
N ALA A 156 -9.05 -14.64 -4.18
CA ALA A 156 -8.50 -15.99 -4.27
C ALA A 156 -8.69 -16.78 -2.97
N ARG A 157 -8.57 -16.10 -1.82
CA ARG A 157 -8.74 -16.74 -0.50
C ARG A 157 -10.15 -16.60 0.07
N ASN A 158 -10.99 -15.72 -0.50
CA ASN A 158 -12.30 -15.37 0.04
C ASN A 158 -12.20 -15.01 1.55
N ALA A 159 -11.17 -14.23 1.90
CA ALA A 159 -10.76 -13.97 3.28
C ALA A 159 -11.64 -12.94 4.02
N TYR A 160 -12.74 -12.49 3.40
CA TYR A 160 -13.66 -11.54 4.02
C TYR A 160 -14.53 -12.21 5.07
N ASP A 161 -14.43 -11.75 6.31
CA ASP A 161 -15.33 -12.13 7.40
C ASP A 161 -16.48 -11.11 7.54
N ALA A 162 -17.69 -11.57 7.25
CA ALA A 162 -18.90 -10.76 7.35
C ALA A 162 -19.31 -10.42 8.80
N GLU A 163 -18.84 -11.17 9.81
CA GLU A 163 -19.17 -10.90 11.21
C GLU A 163 -18.34 -9.75 11.78
N SER A 164 -17.04 -9.72 11.45
CA SER A 164 -16.12 -8.65 11.87
C SER A 164 -15.98 -7.50 10.87
N ASN A 165 -16.44 -7.67 9.63
CA ASN A 165 -16.27 -6.74 8.50
C ASN A 165 -14.79 -6.47 8.18
N LEU A 166 -13.97 -7.52 8.25
CA LEU A 166 -12.52 -7.48 8.06
C LEU A 166 -12.08 -8.49 7.00
N TYR A 167 -10.97 -8.18 6.32
CA TYR A 167 -10.18 -9.17 5.60
C TYR A 167 -9.15 -9.81 6.54
N ALA A 168 -9.01 -11.13 6.48
CA ALA A 168 -8.09 -11.90 7.31
C ALA A 168 -7.22 -12.82 6.43
N CYS A 169 -6.05 -12.31 6.02
CA CYS A 169 -5.16 -12.92 5.04
C CYS A 169 -4.19 -13.94 5.67
N GLU A 170 -4.69 -14.87 6.51
CA GLU A 170 -3.86 -15.73 7.37
C GLU A 170 -2.94 -16.71 6.60
N ASP A 171 -3.23 -16.99 5.33
CA ASP A 171 -2.49 -17.94 4.49
C ASP A 171 -1.77 -17.25 3.31
N GLY A 172 -1.52 -15.94 3.42
CA GLY A 172 -0.71 -15.12 2.52
C GLY A 172 -1.47 -13.98 1.84
N PHE A 173 -0.71 -13.07 1.20
CA PHE A 173 -1.17 -11.82 0.61
C PHE A 173 -1.71 -10.82 1.67
N ASP A 174 -1.04 -10.75 2.82
CA ASP A 174 -1.25 -9.72 3.83
C ASP A 174 -0.20 -8.61 3.63
N PRO A 175 -0.58 -7.42 3.14
CA PRO A 175 0.33 -6.32 2.80
C PRO A 175 1.06 -5.66 3.98
N LEU A 176 0.93 -6.24 5.17
CA LEU A 176 1.66 -5.85 6.39
C LEU A 176 2.55 -6.98 6.92
N ASN A 177 2.70 -8.08 6.18
CA ASN A 177 3.42 -9.29 6.56
C ASN A 177 4.32 -9.85 5.44
N SER A 178 5.46 -9.19 5.26
CA SER A 178 6.51 -9.55 4.27
C SER A 178 7.01 -11.00 4.20
N SER A 179 6.62 -11.87 5.13
CA SER A 179 6.99 -13.29 5.08
C SER A 179 6.14 -14.09 4.09
N ASP A 180 5.03 -13.55 3.61
CA ASP A 180 4.10 -14.29 2.77
C ASP A 180 4.32 -14.14 1.26
N GLY A 181 5.05 -13.14 0.78
CA GLY A 181 5.58 -13.12 -0.59
C GLY A 181 6.47 -14.32 -0.92
N ALA A 182 7.15 -14.89 0.10
CA ALA A 182 7.96 -16.10 -0.03
C ALA A 182 7.14 -17.41 0.05
N LEU A 183 5.82 -17.35 0.26
CA LEU A 183 4.97 -18.53 0.24
C LEU A 183 4.65 -18.94 -1.19
N ASP A 184 4.48 -20.24 -1.38
CA ASP A 184 3.95 -20.86 -2.58
C ASP A 184 2.49 -21.24 -2.26
N ALA A 185 1.58 -20.38 -2.69
CA ALA A 185 0.19 -20.37 -2.24
C ALA A 185 -0.64 -21.51 -2.84
N ASP A 186 -0.42 -21.84 -4.11
CA ASP A 186 -1.10 -22.93 -4.81
C ASP A 186 -0.33 -24.25 -4.79
N ARG A 187 0.95 -24.23 -4.43
CA ARG A 187 1.83 -25.38 -4.25
C ARG A 187 2.10 -26.13 -5.54
N ASP A 188 2.26 -25.38 -6.62
CA ASP A 188 2.42 -25.91 -7.96
C ASP A 188 3.88 -25.92 -8.46
N GLY A 189 4.83 -25.56 -7.60
CA GLY A 189 6.26 -25.54 -7.90
C GLY A 189 6.78 -26.77 -8.66
N PHE A 190 7.87 -26.59 -9.41
CA PHE A 190 8.40 -27.60 -10.34
C PHE A 190 9.71 -28.22 -9.84
N ASP A 191 9.68 -29.50 -9.50
CA ASP A 191 10.85 -30.32 -9.14
C ASP A 191 11.73 -30.56 -10.40
N VAL A 192 12.71 -29.69 -10.59
CA VAL A 192 13.55 -29.62 -11.80
C VAL A 192 14.45 -30.85 -11.89
N ASP A 193 14.99 -31.30 -10.75
CA ASP A 193 15.98 -32.38 -10.70
C ASP A 193 15.35 -33.77 -10.47
N ARG A 194 14.05 -33.80 -10.15
CA ARG A 194 13.18 -34.97 -9.99
C ARG A 194 13.58 -35.86 -8.83
N ASP A 195 14.10 -35.28 -7.76
CA ASP A 195 14.47 -36.02 -6.56
C ASP A 195 13.29 -36.25 -5.59
N GLY A 196 12.14 -35.63 -5.87
CA GLY A 196 10.90 -35.73 -5.12
C GLY A 196 10.81 -34.79 -3.92
N ILE A 197 11.69 -33.79 -3.83
CA ILE A 197 11.73 -32.77 -2.79
C ILE A 197 11.78 -31.40 -3.48
N TYR A 198 10.81 -30.54 -3.17
CA TYR A 198 10.87 -29.16 -3.63
C TYR A 198 11.86 -28.35 -2.81
N GLU A 199 12.96 -27.95 -3.44
CA GLU A 199 13.91 -27.03 -2.85
C GLU A 199 13.39 -25.57 -2.94
N PRO A 200 13.87 -24.63 -2.11
CA PRO A 200 13.36 -23.24 -2.12
C PRO A 200 13.41 -22.48 -3.45
N HIS A 201 14.24 -22.94 -4.39
CA HIS A 201 14.38 -22.35 -5.71
C HIS A 201 13.47 -23.01 -6.77
N GLU A 202 12.68 -24.00 -6.34
CA GLU A 202 11.71 -24.78 -7.13
C GLU A 202 10.27 -24.52 -6.67
N TRP A 203 10.08 -23.70 -5.62
CA TRP A 203 8.78 -23.38 -5.07
C TRP A 203 7.98 -22.45 -5.97
N PHE A 204 8.65 -21.58 -6.72
CA PHE A 204 7.99 -20.56 -7.53
C PHE A 204 6.99 -19.76 -6.68
N ASN A 205 7.53 -18.99 -5.74
CA ASN A 205 6.72 -18.33 -4.71
C ASN A 205 5.87 -17.16 -5.27
N ASN A 206 4.97 -16.63 -4.43
CA ASN A 206 4.06 -15.54 -4.78
C ASN A 206 4.77 -14.35 -5.44
N THR A 207 5.89 -13.89 -4.89
CA THR A 207 6.67 -12.77 -5.45
C THR A 207 7.33 -13.13 -6.79
N GLU A 208 7.86 -14.35 -6.91
CA GLU A 208 8.48 -14.85 -8.14
C GLU A 208 7.46 -14.91 -9.26
N GLU A 209 6.30 -15.50 -8.99
CA GLU A 209 5.12 -15.55 -9.85
C GLU A 209 4.63 -14.16 -10.25
N TYR A 210 4.50 -13.27 -9.26
CA TYR A 210 4.14 -11.89 -9.48
C TYR A 210 5.10 -11.19 -10.43
N SER A 211 6.39 -11.44 -10.26
CA SER A 211 7.47 -10.81 -11.02
C SER A 211 7.69 -11.44 -12.40
N MET A 212 6.96 -12.51 -12.74
CA MET A 212 7.17 -13.20 -14.00
C MET A 212 6.91 -12.29 -15.20
N GLY A 213 7.87 -12.29 -16.12
CA GLY A 213 7.84 -11.45 -17.32
C GLY A 213 7.95 -9.96 -17.04
N ALA A 214 8.33 -9.55 -15.82
CA ALA A 214 8.65 -8.16 -15.53
C ALA A 214 9.86 -7.70 -16.36
N ALA A 215 9.88 -6.42 -16.72
CA ALA A 215 11.02 -5.83 -17.42
C ALA A 215 12.23 -5.74 -16.47
N ASP A 216 13.45 -5.79 -17.02
CA ASP A 216 14.70 -5.71 -16.22
C ASP A 216 14.81 -4.43 -15.36
N ASN A 217 14.05 -3.38 -15.71
CA ASN A 217 14.01 -2.10 -15.00
C ASN A 217 12.75 -1.92 -14.15
N TRP A 218 11.92 -2.96 -14.00
CA TRP A 218 10.72 -2.93 -13.17
C TRP A 218 11.10 -3.01 -11.68
N THR A 219 10.43 -2.22 -10.86
CA THR A 219 10.53 -2.31 -9.39
C THR A 219 9.18 -1.91 -8.82
N THR A 220 8.52 -2.81 -8.09
CA THR A 220 7.16 -2.61 -7.55
C THR A 220 7.06 -1.31 -6.77
N GLU A 221 8.04 -1.03 -5.92
CA GLU A 221 8.10 0.18 -5.08
C GLU A 221 8.24 1.49 -5.88
N LEU A 222 8.50 1.41 -7.19
CA LEU A 222 8.71 2.55 -8.08
C LEU A 222 7.65 2.67 -9.16
N ASP A 223 7.27 1.52 -9.71
CA ASP A 223 6.46 1.40 -10.91
C ASP A 223 5.02 0.99 -10.59
N GLY A 224 4.72 0.68 -9.32
CA GLY A 224 3.38 0.43 -8.80
C GLY A 224 2.84 -0.95 -9.18
N LEU A 225 1.60 -0.96 -9.66
CA LEU A 225 0.90 -2.15 -10.09
C LEU A 225 1.24 -2.50 -11.54
N ARG A 226 1.68 -3.76 -11.75
CA ARG A 226 1.88 -4.33 -13.08
C ARG A 226 0.55 -4.64 -13.76
N CYS A 227 -0.05 -3.72 -14.51
CA CYS A 227 -1.24 -4.03 -15.28
C CYS A 227 -1.27 -3.44 -16.69
N SER A 228 -2.08 -4.06 -17.54
CA SER A 228 -2.39 -3.63 -18.90
C SER A 228 -3.89 -3.47 -19.01
N TYR A 229 -4.32 -2.36 -19.59
CA TYR A 229 -5.72 -2.11 -19.93
C TYR A 229 -5.82 -1.36 -21.26
N THR A 230 -7.03 -1.22 -21.82
CA THR A 230 -7.25 -0.62 -23.14
C THR A 230 -7.90 0.77 -23.08
N PRO A 231 -7.15 1.89 -23.00
CA PRO A 231 -7.75 3.24 -22.98
C PRO A 231 -8.64 3.53 -24.21
N PRO A 232 -9.78 4.22 -24.07
CA PRO A 232 -10.39 4.82 -22.86
C PRO A 232 -11.35 3.87 -22.13
N GLU A 233 -11.39 2.60 -22.54
CA GLU A 233 -12.28 1.59 -22.03
C GLU A 233 -11.50 0.82 -20.95
N GLY A 234 -11.62 1.27 -19.70
CA GLY A 234 -11.22 0.43 -18.57
C GLY A 234 -11.99 -0.90 -18.57
N PRO A 235 -11.60 -1.87 -17.73
CA PRO A 235 -12.19 -3.21 -17.70
C PRO A 235 -13.73 -3.17 -17.66
N ARG A 236 -14.38 -3.93 -18.56
CA ARG A 236 -15.84 -3.87 -18.75
C ARG A 236 -16.59 -4.79 -17.78
N GLN A 237 -17.81 -4.40 -17.41
CA GLN A 237 -18.71 -5.09 -16.45
C GLN A 237 -19.09 -6.56 -16.72
N ASN A 238 -18.69 -7.15 -17.85
CA ASN A 238 -19.31 -8.37 -18.36
C ASN A 238 -18.33 -9.39 -18.96
N ASP A 239 -17.05 -9.26 -18.65
CA ASP A 239 -16.01 -10.24 -18.99
C ASP A 239 -15.79 -11.11 -17.74
N ASP A 240 -16.21 -12.38 -17.85
CA ASP A 240 -15.86 -13.61 -17.13
C ASP A 240 -15.85 -13.67 -15.58
N GLY A 241 -15.81 -12.57 -14.85
CA GLY A 241 -15.81 -12.55 -13.38
C GLY A 241 -14.44 -12.84 -12.75
N GLU A 242 -13.37 -12.86 -13.53
CA GLU A 242 -11.99 -12.93 -13.06
C GLU A 242 -11.32 -11.58 -13.40
N TRP A 243 -11.44 -10.62 -12.45
CA TRP A 243 -10.74 -9.31 -12.36
C TRP A 243 -11.44 -8.01 -12.81
N PRO A 244 -11.29 -6.87 -12.09
CA PRO A 244 -11.36 -6.63 -10.64
C PRO A 244 -12.79 -6.19 -10.21
N TYR A 245 -13.29 -6.71 -9.09
CA TYR A 245 -14.42 -6.10 -8.35
C TYR A 245 -14.25 -6.30 -6.83
N LEU A 246 -13.95 -5.23 -6.10
CA LEU A 246 -14.57 -5.00 -4.78
C LEU A 246 -15.55 -3.83 -4.94
N SER A 247 -16.74 -4.17 -5.46
CA SER A 247 -17.87 -3.29 -5.82
C SER A 247 -17.73 -2.47 -7.11
N SER A 248 -18.86 -1.99 -7.62
CA SER A 248 -19.18 -1.72 -9.04
C SER A 248 -18.27 -0.77 -9.81
N ASP A 249 -17.31 -0.13 -9.14
CA ASP A 249 -16.41 0.85 -9.70
C ASP A 249 -15.13 0.79 -8.85
N TRP A 250 -14.05 0.17 -9.34
CA TRP A 250 -12.69 0.50 -8.89
C TRP A 250 -12.24 1.66 -9.80
N PRO A 251 -12.42 2.94 -9.38
CA PRO A 251 -12.26 4.11 -10.27
C PRO A 251 -10.79 4.46 -10.57
N ASN A 252 -9.89 3.51 -10.31
CA ASN A 252 -8.59 3.83 -9.75
C ASN A 252 -7.48 2.97 -10.42
N ILE A 253 -7.83 1.87 -11.08
CA ILE A 253 -6.87 1.07 -11.86
C ILE A 253 -6.23 1.81 -13.05
N ASP A 254 -6.94 2.77 -13.65
CA ASP A 254 -6.48 3.50 -14.85
C ASP A 254 -5.19 4.29 -14.58
N TRP A 255 -4.98 4.73 -13.33
CA TRP A 255 -3.80 5.46 -12.89
C TRP A 255 -2.79 4.59 -12.14
N ALA A 256 -3.19 3.42 -11.63
CA ALA A 256 -2.28 2.46 -11.01
C ALA A 256 -1.46 1.69 -12.04
N CYS A 257 -2.02 1.43 -13.23
CA CYS A 257 -1.28 0.72 -14.27
C CYS A 257 -0.18 1.58 -14.90
N THR A 258 1.02 1.01 -14.98
CA THR A 258 2.14 1.62 -15.71
C THR A 258 1.83 1.86 -17.21
N GLU A 259 1.97 3.11 -17.65
CA GLU A 259 1.84 3.48 -19.07
C GLU A 259 3.00 2.96 -19.95
N ASN A 260 4.07 2.42 -19.35
CA ASN A 260 5.32 2.10 -20.02
C ASN A 260 5.47 0.61 -20.39
N THR A 261 4.36 -0.14 -20.43
CA THR A 261 4.40 -1.52 -20.91
C THR A 261 4.52 -1.51 -22.44
N THR A 262 5.64 -1.99 -22.96
CA THR A 262 5.84 -2.11 -24.42
C THR A 262 4.99 -3.21 -25.06
N ALA A 263 4.25 -3.95 -24.25
CA ALA A 263 3.40 -5.04 -24.68
C ALA A 263 1.92 -4.64 -24.49
N SER A 264 1.19 -4.57 -25.59
CA SER A 264 -0.27 -4.54 -25.56
C SER A 264 -0.75 -5.97 -25.33
N TYR A 265 -1.08 -6.30 -24.09
CA TYR A 265 -1.75 -7.55 -23.75
C TYR A 265 -3.18 -7.39 -24.28
N GLY A 266 -3.66 -8.33 -25.10
CA GLY A 266 -4.93 -8.19 -25.82
C GLY A 266 -6.18 -8.25 -24.92
N GLU A 267 -5.99 -8.14 -23.61
CA GLU A 267 -6.97 -8.28 -22.53
C GLU A 267 -6.57 -7.34 -21.37
N ASP A 268 -7.56 -6.83 -20.64
CA ASP A 268 -7.35 -5.93 -19.50
C ASP A 268 -7.04 -6.78 -18.25
N VAL A 269 -5.76 -6.91 -17.90
CA VAL A 269 -5.28 -7.82 -16.85
C VAL A 269 -4.01 -7.29 -16.19
N TRP A 270 -3.75 -7.69 -14.94
CA TRP A 270 -2.40 -7.59 -14.37
C TRP A 270 -1.44 -8.54 -15.10
N LEU A 271 -0.15 -8.24 -14.95
CA LEU A 271 0.93 -8.92 -15.65
C LEU A 271 1.74 -9.78 -14.68
N GLY A 272 1.80 -11.07 -14.96
CA GLY A 272 2.52 -12.09 -14.17
C GLY A 272 1.71 -13.40 -14.16
N THR A 273 2.16 -14.39 -13.40
CA THR A 273 1.40 -15.64 -13.19
C THR A 273 0.52 -15.50 -11.95
N ASN A 274 -0.69 -16.05 -11.95
CA ASN A 274 -1.62 -15.89 -10.84
C ASN A 274 -1.19 -16.82 -9.69
N PRO A 275 -0.64 -16.29 -8.57
CA PRO A 275 0.02 -17.15 -7.60
C PRO A 275 -0.93 -17.96 -6.73
N SER A 276 -2.24 -17.84 -6.96
CA SER A 276 -3.25 -18.61 -6.24
C SER A 276 -3.84 -19.77 -7.03
N ASN A 277 -3.39 -19.99 -8.28
CA ASN A 277 -3.96 -21.00 -9.16
C ASN A 277 -2.86 -21.84 -9.84
N ALA A 278 -2.89 -23.13 -9.55
CA ALA A 278 -1.97 -24.09 -10.16
C ALA A 278 -2.01 -24.01 -11.69
N ASP A 279 -0.83 -24.01 -12.30
CA ASP A 279 -0.58 -23.97 -13.74
C ASP A 279 -0.96 -22.62 -14.39
N SER A 280 -1.03 -21.53 -13.60
CA SER A 280 -1.27 -20.18 -14.12
C SER A 280 -0.07 -19.61 -14.90
N ASP A 281 1.08 -20.28 -14.81
CA ASP A 281 2.28 -20.13 -15.65
C ASP A 281 2.04 -20.44 -17.14
N ARG A 282 0.81 -20.82 -17.49
CA ARG A 282 0.38 -21.07 -18.86
C ARG A 282 0.75 -19.96 -19.82
N PHE A 283 1.01 -18.73 -19.38
CA PHE A 283 1.44 -17.64 -20.26
C PHE A 283 2.85 -17.14 -19.91
N TRP A 284 3.78 -17.19 -20.87
CA TRP A 284 5.11 -16.59 -20.71
C TRP A 284 5.42 -15.57 -21.81
N TRP A 285 6.26 -14.58 -21.49
CA TRP A 285 6.65 -13.50 -22.39
C TRP A 285 8.02 -13.76 -23.01
N ASP A 286 8.11 -13.73 -24.35
CA ASP A 286 9.35 -14.02 -25.08
C ASP A 286 10.16 -12.79 -25.51
N GLY A 287 9.75 -11.59 -25.08
CA GLY A 287 10.29 -10.33 -25.58
C GLY A 287 9.36 -9.59 -26.56
N TYR A 288 8.36 -10.29 -27.13
CA TYR A 288 7.54 -9.77 -28.22
C TYR A 288 6.06 -10.17 -28.16
N ASN A 289 5.72 -11.35 -27.65
CA ASN A 289 4.34 -11.83 -27.51
C ASN A 289 4.14 -12.57 -26.18
N VAL A 290 2.87 -12.65 -25.76
CA VAL A 290 2.42 -13.59 -24.73
C VAL A 290 2.18 -14.94 -25.40
N ILE A 291 2.85 -15.98 -24.92
CA ILE A 291 2.75 -17.33 -25.45
C ILE A 291 2.06 -18.22 -24.43
N GLU A 292 0.94 -18.82 -24.84
CA GLU A 292 0.21 -19.83 -24.07
C GLU A 292 0.91 -21.21 -24.20
N TYR A 293 1.28 -21.85 -23.08
CA TYR A 293 1.63 -23.27 -23.03
C TYR A 293 0.42 -24.08 -23.52
N THR A 294 0.60 -24.72 -24.67
CA THR A 294 -0.43 -25.57 -25.31
C THR A 294 -0.64 -26.91 -24.61
N SER A 295 -0.01 -27.15 -23.46
CA SER A 295 -0.20 -28.37 -22.68
C SER A 295 0.02 -28.08 -21.20
N SER A 296 -1.07 -28.11 -20.44
CA SER A 296 -1.07 -28.48 -19.02
C SER A 296 -0.32 -29.80 -18.91
N GLY A 297 0.86 -29.77 -18.31
CA GLY A 297 1.78 -30.90 -18.28
C GLY A 297 1.89 -31.49 -16.89
N ASP A 298 1.10 -32.52 -16.62
CA ASP A 298 1.50 -33.63 -15.72
C ASP A 298 2.82 -34.28 -16.20
#